data_AF-A0A936KMC4-F1
#
_entry.id   AF-A0A936KMC4-F1
#
_cell.length_a   1.000
_cell.length_b   1.000
_cell.length_c   1.000
_cell.angle_alpha   90.00
_cell.angle_beta   90.00
_cell.angle_gamma   90.00
#
_symmetry.space_group_name_H-M   'P 1'
#
loop_
_entity.id
_entity.type
_entity.pdbx_description
1 polymer ?
#
loop_
_entity_poly.entity_id
_entity_poly.type
_entity_poly.pdbx_seq_one_letter_code
_entity_poly.pdbx_strand_id
1 'polypeptide(L)'
;MQDIQILFSIADNDIKIEQTKRDKKLQLFQTQTLLKEQEANLQNRLKKFFILLSILTTLSLAFATYNFFKKKMLSDRLVIKNSIMVQQSEALKESNVLKDKIFALISHDLRAPINRLIMNINQNYESKEQYINSELKGIQDILNNVLYWASMQLKGITPLFSNLPLKTAINSVMKEYLFELNAKNLTIY
;
A
#
# COMPACT_ATOMS: atom_id res chain seq x y z
N MET A 1 71.72 -92.85 4.85
CA MET A 1 71.48 -91.63 4.03
C MET A 1 70.00 -91.28 3.92
N GLN A 2 69.08 -92.25 3.76
CA GLN A 2 67.63 -91.99 3.68
C GLN A 2 67.02 -91.34 4.94
N ASP A 3 67.43 -91.75 6.14
CA ASP A 3 66.87 -91.19 7.39
C ASP A 3 67.22 -89.70 7.61
N ILE A 4 68.36 -89.25 7.10
CA ILE A 4 68.79 -87.85 7.20
C ILE A 4 67.97 -86.97 6.24
N GLN A 5 67.61 -87.48 5.05
CA GLN A 5 66.73 -86.76 4.12
C GLN A 5 65.30 -86.63 4.64
N ILE A 6 64.80 -87.67 5.33
CA ILE A 6 63.46 -87.65 5.95
C ILE A 6 63.42 -86.62 7.09
N LEU A 7 64.44 -86.60 7.96
CA LEU A 7 64.53 -85.62 9.04
C LEU A 7 64.63 -84.18 8.53
N PHE A 8 65.41 -83.93 7.47
CA PHE A 8 65.46 -82.60 6.82
C PHE A 8 64.11 -82.19 6.23
N SER A 9 63.41 -83.10 5.55
CA SER A 9 62.07 -82.87 4.99
C SER A 9 61.03 -82.56 6.07
N ILE A 10 61.10 -83.21 7.23
CA ILE A 10 60.21 -82.94 8.37
C ILE A 10 60.49 -81.54 8.94
N ALA A 11 61.76 -81.20 9.17
CA ALA A 11 62.15 -79.89 9.65
C ALA A 11 61.74 -78.75 8.69
N ASP A 12 61.91 -78.93 7.38
CA ASP A 12 61.47 -77.96 6.37
C ASP A 12 59.95 -77.78 6.36
N ASN A 13 59.18 -78.86 6.53
CA ASN A 13 57.73 -78.78 6.63
C ASN A 13 57.27 -78.04 7.90
N ASP A 14 57.90 -78.27 9.04
CA ASP A 14 57.57 -77.58 10.29
C ASP A 14 57.84 -76.07 10.20
N ILE A 15 58.98 -75.68 9.59
CA ILE A 15 59.31 -74.28 9.29
C ILE A 15 58.24 -73.66 8.38
N LYS A 16 57.81 -74.38 7.35
CA LYS A 16 56.78 -73.91 6.41
C LYS A 16 55.41 -73.76 7.05
N ILE A 17 55.05 -74.65 7.97
CA ILE A 17 53.83 -74.56 8.79
C ILE A 17 53.88 -73.34 9.72
N GLU A 18 55.02 -73.07 10.37
CA GLU A 18 55.20 -71.87 11.18
C GLU A 18 55.08 -70.58 10.35
N GLN A 19 55.72 -70.52 9.19
CA GLN A 19 55.61 -69.38 8.27
C GLN A 19 54.16 -69.14 7.86
N THR A 20 53.45 -70.20 7.45
CA THR A 20 52.03 -70.11 7.07
C THR A 20 51.16 -69.60 8.21
N LYS A 21 51.43 -70.00 9.47
CA LYS A 21 50.73 -69.50 10.66
C LYS A 21 51.04 -68.02 10.91
N ARG A 22 52.29 -67.60 10.77
CA ARG A 22 52.71 -66.19 10.90
C ARG A 22 52.05 -65.33 9.83
N ASP A 23 52.03 -65.79 8.58
CA ASP A 23 51.41 -65.10 7.46
C ASP A 23 49.89 -64.96 7.63
N LYS A 24 49.20 -66.02 8.07
CA LYS A 24 47.77 -65.95 8.42
C LYS A 24 47.50 -64.94 9.53
N LYS A 25 48.35 -64.90 10.56
CA LYS A 25 48.22 -63.94 11.67
C LYS A 25 48.44 -62.50 11.20
N LEU A 26 49.39 -62.28 10.31
CA LEU A 26 49.64 -60.98 9.70
C LEU A 26 48.47 -60.53 8.81
N GLN A 27 47.94 -61.43 7.97
CA GLN A 27 46.75 -61.15 7.15
C GLN A 27 45.53 -60.85 8.02
N LEU A 28 45.29 -61.60 9.09
CA LEU A 28 44.21 -61.34 10.04
C LEU A 28 44.35 -59.95 10.67
N PHE A 29 45.56 -59.60 11.10
CA PHE A 29 45.84 -58.28 11.67
C PHE A 29 45.58 -57.16 10.65
N GLN A 30 46.10 -57.29 9.43
CA GLN A 30 45.88 -56.35 8.32
C GLN A 30 44.39 -56.20 7.99
N THR A 31 43.65 -57.31 7.94
CA THR A 31 42.21 -57.32 7.68
C THR A 31 41.45 -56.57 8.79
N GLN A 32 41.79 -56.81 10.05
CA GLN A 32 41.17 -56.10 11.19
C GLN A 32 41.50 -54.60 11.19
N THR A 33 42.73 -54.21 10.86
CA THR A 33 43.09 -52.79 10.75
C THR A 33 42.32 -52.09 9.63
N LEU A 34 42.16 -52.76 8.49
CA LEU A 34 41.45 -52.21 7.33
C LEU A 34 39.94 -52.10 7.59
N LEU A 35 39.35 -53.08 8.29
CA LEU A 35 37.96 -53.01 8.74
C LEU A 35 37.72 -51.82 9.69
N LYS A 36 38.60 -51.61 10.68
CA LYS A 36 38.52 -50.46 11.59
C LYS A 36 38.62 -49.13 10.85
N GLU A 37 39.51 -49.05 9.84
CA GLU A 37 39.64 -47.86 9.01
C GLU A 37 38.39 -47.62 8.16
N GLN A 38 37.78 -48.68 7.61
CA GLN A 38 36.51 -48.60 6.88
C GLN A 38 35.35 -48.15 7.78
N GLU A 39 35.23 -48.68 8.99
CA GLU A 39 34.24 -48.26 9.98
C GLU A 39 34.41 -46.78 10.34
N ALA A 40 35.65 -46.34 10.60
CA ALA A 40 35.96 -44.94 10.88
C ALA A 40 35.62 -44.03 9.70
N ASN A 41 35.93 -44.45 8.48
CA ASN A 41 35.58 -43.71 7.26
C ASN A 41 34.07 -43.64 7.04
N LEU A 42 33.34 -44.73 7.30
CA LEU A 42 31.88 -44.75 7.23
C LEU A 42 31.26 -43.80 8.26
N GLN A 43 31.72 -43.85 9.52
CA GLN A 43 31.28 -42.92 10.56
C GLN A 43 31.56 -41.46 10.17
N ASN A 44 32.73 -41.17 9.60
CA ASN A 44 33.07 -39.84 9.13
C ASN A 44 32.18 -39.39 7.96
N ARG A 45 31.85 -40.27 7.02
CA ARG A 45 30.90 -39.99 5.94
C ARG A 45 29.50 -39.67 6.48
N LEU A 46 29.00 -40.46 7.42
CA LEU A 46 27.70 -40.23 8.06
C LEU A 46 27.69 -38.91 8.84
N LYS A 47 28.71 -38.62 9.64
CA LYS A 47 28.85 -37.34 10.37
C LYS A 47 28.82 -36.16 9.41
N LYS A 48 29.60 -36.20 8.33
CA LYS A 48 29.61 -35.14 7.30
C LYS A 48 28.24 -34.97 6.64
N PHE A 49 27.55 -36.07 6.33
CA PHE A 49 26.20 -36.03 5.78
C PHE A 49 25.21 -35.34 6.74
N PHE A 50 25.21 -35.71 8.03
CA PHE A 50 24.33 -35.08 9.02
C PHE A 50 24.66 -33.60 9.24
N ILE A 51 25.94 -33.21 9.21
CA ILE A 51 26.35 -31.80 9.29
C ILE A 51 25.79 -31.02 8.09
N LEU A 52 25.96 -31.53 6.88
CA LEU A 52 25.41 -30.90 5.66
C LEU A 52 23.89 -30.78 5.71
N LEU A 53 23.20 -31.83 6.17
CA LEU A 53 21.74 -31.83 6.31
C LEU A 53 21.26 -30.81 7.35
N SER A 54 21.97 -30.70 8.48
CA SER A 54 21.68 -29.71 9.52
C SER A 54 21.84 -28.27 9.01
N ILE A 55 22.89 -28.01 8.22
CA ILE A 55 23.09 -26.70 7.59
C ILE A 55 21.97 -26.41 6.59
N LEU A 56 21.63 -27.38 5.74
CA LEU A 56 20.59 -27.21 4.72
C LEU A 56 19.21 -26.93 5.33
N THR A 57 18.84 -27.68 6.38
CA THR A 57 17.57 -27.51 7.10
C THR A 57 17.52 -26.18 7.83
N THR A 58 18.60 -25.76 8.48
CA THR A 58 18.70 -24.46 9.15
C THR A 58 18.53 -23.31 8.15
N LEU A 59 19.21 -23.37 7.00
CA LEU A 59 19.08 -22.36 5.94
C LEU A 59 17.66 -22.32 5.36
N SER A 60 17.05 -23.49 5.14
CA SER A 60 15.67 -23.59 4.66
C SER A 60 14.69 -22.96 5.65
N LEU A 61 14.85 -23.22 6.94
CA LEU A 61 14.01 -22.66 8.00
C LEU A 61 14.18 -21.15 8.10
N ALA A 62 15.41 -20.64 8.07
CA ALA A 62 15.70 -19.21 8.07
C ALA A 62 15.12 -18.50 6.83
N PHE A 63 15.20 -19.12 5.66
CA PHE A 63 14.59 -18.59 4.45
C PHE A 63 13.06 -18.59 4.53
N ALA A 64 12.45 -19.65 5.07
CA ALA A 64 11.00 -19.75 5.25
C ALA A 64 10.49 -18.69 6.23
N THR A 65 11.15 -18.51 7.39
CA THR A 65 10.77 -17.49 8.37
C THR A 65 10.93 -16.09 7.80
N TYR A 66 12.05 -15.78 7.15
CA TYR A 66 12.28 -14.50 6.47
C TYR A 66 11.15 -14.17 5.47
N ASN A 67 10.79 -15.14 4.62
CA ASN A 67 9.72 -14.95 3.64
C ASN A 67 8.35 -14.78 4.31
N PHE A 68 8.05 -15.51 5.38
CA PHE A 68 6.81 -15.37 6.13
C PHE A 68 6.67 -13.97 6.74
N PHE A 69 7.71 -13.47 7.43
CA PHE A 69 7.72 -12.12 7.99
C PHE A 69 7.61 -11.04 6.91
N LYS A 70 8.34 -11.20 5.79
CA LYS A 70 8.28 -10.27 4.66
C LYS A 70 6.87 -10.21 4.04
N LYS A 71 6.23 -11.36 3.83
CA LYS A 71 4.86 -11.43 3.29
C LYS A 71 3.85 -10.76 4.23
N LYS A 72 3.97 -10.99 5.54
CA LYS A 72 3.10 -10.35 6.55
C LYS A 72 3.22 -8.82 6.49
N MET A 73 4.44 -8.29 6.52
CA MET A 73 4.67 -6.84 6.42
C MET A 73 4.15 -6.23 5.12
N LEU A 74 4.30 -6.94 4.00
CA LEU A 74 3.78 -6.48 2.71
C LEU A 74 2.24 -6.44 2.72
N SER A 75 1.60 -7.45 3.31
CA SER A 75 0.14 -7.50 3.46
C SER A 75 -0.36 -6.31 4.28
N ASP A 76 0.26 -6.02 5.43
CA ASP A 76 -0.14 -4.91 6.29
C ASP A 76 0.02 -3.56 5.58
N ARG A 77 1.10 -3.38 4.82
CA ARG A 77 1.29 -2.17 3.98
C ARG A 77 0.25 -2.06 2.87
N LEU A 78 -0.16 -3.18 2.26
CA LEU A 78 -1.20 -3.18 1.24
C LEU A 78 -2.55 -2.76 1.83
N VAL A 79 -2.89 -3.23 3.03
CA VAL A 79 -4.12 -2.81 3.73
C VAL A 79 -4.10 -1.31 4.01
N ILE A 80 -3.00 -0.79 4.56
CA ILE A 80 -2.86 0.65 4.84
C ILE A 80 -2.91 1.48 3.56
N LYS A 81 -2.23 1.04 2.49
CA LYS A 81 -2.27 1.76 1.21
C LYS A 81 -3.67 1.75 0.60
N ASN A 82 -4.38 0.63 0.71
CA ASN A 82 -5.74 0.50 0.21
C ASN A 82 -6.69 1.43 0.98
N SER A 83 -6.60 1.48 2.31
CA SER A 83 -7.42 2.39 3.11
C SER A 83 -7.17 3.86 2.78
N ILE A 84 -5.90 4.26 2.61
CA ILE A 84 -5.55 5.62 2.16
C ILE A 84 -6.12 5.90 0.76
N MET A 85 -6.01 4.95 -0.15
CA MET A 85 -6.52 5.09 -1.52
C MET A 85 -8.05 5.24 -1.53
N VAL A 86 -8.78 4.49 -0.70
CA VAL A 86 -10.23 4.63 -0.54
C VAL A 86 -10.58 6.01 0.00
N GLN A 87 -9.91 6.48 1.06
CA GLN A 87 -10.15 7.82 1.61
C GLN A 87 -9.88 8.94 0.58
N GLN A 88 -8.79 8.83 -0.18
CA GLN A 88 -8.49 9.78 -1.26
C GLN A 88 -9.54 9.74 -2.37
N SER A 89 -10.03 8.55 -2.73
CA SER A 89 -11.08 8.39 -3.73
C SER A 89 -12.40 9.00 -3.28
N GLU A 90 -12.76 8.83 -1.99
CA GLU A 90 -13.97 9.44 -1.42
C GLU A 90 -13.86 10.96 -1.41
N ALA A 91 -12.75 11.51 -0.91
CA ALA A 91 -12.50 12.96 -0.91
C ALA A 91 -12.52 13.54 -2.34
N LEU A 92 -11.96 12.83 -3.32
CA LEU A 92 -12.00 13.24 -4.73
C LEU A 92 -13.43 13.21 -5.28
N LYS A 93 -14.21 12.19 -4.93
CA LYS A 93 -15.62 12.08 -5.33
C LYS A 93 -16.45 13.22 -4.75
N GLU A 94 -16.28 13.54 -3.48
CA GLU A 94 -16.95 14.68 -2.84
C GLU A 94 -16.59 16.00 -3.52
N SER A 95 -15.30 16.22 -3.79
CA SER A 95 -14.82 17.40 -4.52
C SER A 95 -15.43 17.52 -5.92
N ASN A 96 -15.51 16.40 -6.65
CA ASN A 96 -16.15 16.36 -7.97
C ASN A 96 -17.65 16.66 -7.90
N VAL A 97 -18.38 16.05 -6.98
CA VAL A 97 -19.83 16.32 -6.80
C VAL A 97 -20.08 17.79 -6.47
N LEU A 98 -19.24 18.39 -5.62
CA LEU A 98 -19.34 19.81 -5.30
C LEU A 98 -19.06 20.68 -6.52
N LYS A 99 -17.99 20.37 -7.26
CA LYS A 99 -17.65 21.04 -8.52
C LYS A 99 -18.85 21.01 -9.47
N ASP A 100 -19.45 19.84 -9.70
CA ASP A 100 -20.60 19.68 -10.58
C ASP A 100 -21.79 20.54 -10.13
N LYS A 101 -22.08 20.57 -8.82
CA LYS A 101 -23.14 21.44 -8.26
C LYS A 101 -22.85 22.92 -8.49
N ILE A 102 -21.62 23.37 -8.25
CA ILE A 102 -21.22 24.76 -8.49
C ILE A 102 -21.40 25.12 -9.97
N PHE A 103 -20.92 24.28 -10.88
CA PHE A 103 -21.08 24.51 -12.32
C PHE A 103 -22.54 24.52 -12.76
N ALA A 104 -23.37 23.63 -12.22
CA ALA A 104 -24.81 23.61 -12.51
C ALA A 104 -25.51 24.89 -12.03
N LEU A 105 -25.22 25.34 -10.81
CA LEU A 105 -25.76 26.57 -10.23
C LEU A 105 -25.36 27.80 -11.07
N ILE A 106 -24.06 27.95 -11.35
CA ILE A 106 -23.54 29.06 -12.18
C ILE A 106 -24.20 29.04 -13.55
N SER A 107 -24.27 27.88 -14.19
CA SER A 107 -24.79 27.77 -15.56
C SER A 107 -26.27 28.14 -15.61
N HIS A 108 -27.06 27.73 -14.62
CA HIS A 108 -28.47 28.08 -14.52
C HIS A 108 -28.65 29.60 -14.33
N ASP A 109 -27.94 30.18 -13.36
CA ASP A 109 -28.15 31.56 -12.93
C ASP A 109 -27.56 32.57 -13.93
N LEU A 110 -26.45 32.24 -14.59
CA LEU A 110 -25.85 33.08 -15.64
C LEU A 110 -26.59 33.02 -16.97
N ARG A 111 -27.26 31.90 -17.29
CA ARG A 111 -27.92 31.72 -18.59
C ARG A 111 -29.01 32.75 -18.83
N ALA A 112 -29.77 33.11 -17.79
CA ALA A 112 -30.86 34.07 -17.90
C ALA A 112 -30.37 35.51 -18.25
N PRO A 113 -29.46 36.14 -17.48
CA PRO A 113 -28.95 37.47 -17.81
C PRO A 113 -28.12 37.50 -19.10
N ILE A 114 -27.34 36.44 -19.41
CA ILE A 114 -26.58 36.38 -20.67
C ILE A 114 -27.53 36.31 -21.87
N ASN A 115 -28.57 35.47 -21.84
CA ASN A 115 -29.56 35.42 -22.92
C ASN A 115 -30.28 36.76 -23.08
N ARG A 116 -30.63 37.42 -21.97
CA ARG A 116 -31.24 38.75 -21.98
C ARG A 116 -30.30 39.80 -22.60
N LEU A 117 -29.01 39.78 -22.28
CA LEU A 117 -28.02 40.64 -22.94
C LEU A 117 -27.97 40.37 -24.45
N ILE A 118 -27.83 39.10 -24.86
CA ILE A 118 -27.75 38.70 -26.28
C ILE A 118 -28.98 39.19 -27.07
N MET A 119 -30.18 39.01 -26.54
CA MET A 119 -31.42 39.43 -27.21
C MET A 119 -31.52 40.95 -27.36
N ASN A 120 -30.97 41.72 -26.43
CA ASN A 120 -31.08 43.18 -26.39
C ASN A 120 -29.92 43.92 -27.09
N ILE A 121 -28.85 43.22 -27.51
CA ILE A 121 -27.72 43.83 -28.26
C ILE A 121 -28.18 44.51 -29.56
N ASN A 122 -29.21 43.98 -30.22
CA ASN A 122 -29.69 44.50 -31.52
C ASN A 122 -30.86 45.49 -31.43
N GLN A 123 -31.38 45.77 -30.22
CA GLN A 123 -32.50 46.68 -30.05
C GLN A 123 -32.00 48.11 -29.79
N ASN A 124 -32.66 49.10 -30.39
CA ASN A 124 -32.33 50.52 -30.27
C ASN A 124 -33.31 51.17 -29.30
N TYR A 125 -32.91 51.28 -28.03
CA TYR A 125 -33.68 51.99 -27.00
C TYR A 125 -32.83 53.08 -26.36
N GLU A 126 -33.45 54.20 -26.02
CA GLU A 126 -32.82 55.29 -25.26
C GLU A 126 -32.29 54.86 -23.89
N SER A 127 -32.80 53.76 -23.32
CA SER A 127 -32.44 53.20 -22.01
C SER A 127 -31.54 51.96 -22.06
N LYS A 128 -30.98 51.63 -23.23
CA LYS A 128 -30.18 50.41 -23.47
C LYS A 128 -28.98 50.28 -22.53
N GLU A 129 -28.29 51.38 -22.25
CA GLU A 129 -27.11 51.38 -21.37
C GLU A 129 -27.48 51.02 -19.93
N GLN A 130 -28.58 51.57 -19.41
CA GLN A 130 -29.05 51.30 -18.05
C GLN A 130 -29.49 49.84 -17.88
N TYR A 131 -30.11 49.25 -18.91
CA TYR A 131 -30.50 47.84 -18.95
C TYR A 131 -29.30 46.89 -19.04
N ILE A 132 -28.32 47.20 -19.91
CA ILE A 132 -27.09 46.41 -19.99
C ILE A 132 -26.34 46.45 -18.65
N ASN A 133 -26.25 47.62 -18.02
CA ASN A 133 -25.60 47.78 -16.73
C ASN A 133 -26.30 46.99 -15.61
N SER A 134 -27.63 46.88 -15.63
CA SER A 134 -28.35 46.09 -14.62
C SER A 134 -28.13 44.58 -14.79
N GLU A 135 -28.13 44.07 -16.03
CA GLU A 135 -27.86 42.66 -16.30
C GLU A 135 -26.39 42.29 -16.01
N LEU A 136 -25.44 43.17 -16.34
CA LEU A 136 -24.02 43.01 -15.99
C LEU A 136 -23.81 42.99 -14.47
N LYS A 137 -24.53 43.85 -13.73
CA LYS A 137 -24.50 43.84 -12.27
C LYS A 137 -25.05 42.52 -11.71
N GLY A 138 -26.15 42.00 -12.26
CA GLY A 138 -26.67 40.69 -11.89
C GLY A 138 -25.68 39.55 -12.12
N ILE A 139 -24.97 39.57 -13.25
CA ILE A 139 -23.89 38.60 -13.54
C ILE A 139 -22.75 38.73 -12.51
N GLN A 140 -22.36 39.96 -12.18
CA GLN A 140 -21.31 40.23 -11.18
C GLN A 140 -21.69 39.69 -9.80
N ASP A 141 -22.95 39.85 -9.38
CA ASP A 141 -23.45 39.35 -8.11
C ASP A 141 -23.44 37.81 -8.06
N ILE A 142 -23.83 37.15 -9.15
CA ILE A 142 -23.75 35.68 -9.28
C ILE A 142 -22.29 35.21 -9.15
N LEU A 143 -21.37 35.85 -9.86
CA LEU A 143 -19.95 35.52 -9.81
C LEU A 143 -19.35 35.73 -8.42
N ASN A 144 -19.70 36.83 -7.74
CA ASN A 144 -19.27 37.12 -6.39
C ASN A 144 -19.76 36.07 -5.39
N ASN A 145 -21.03 35.67 -5.49
CA ASN A 145 -21.58 34.60 -4.66
C ASN A 145 -20.80 33.30 -4.88
N VAL A 146 -20.60 32.90 -6.12
CA VAL A 146 -19.87 31.67 -6.47
C VAL A 146 -18.43 31.69 -5.95
N LEU A 147 -17.73 32.81 -6.11
CA LEU A 147 -16.38 33.00 -5.58
C LEU A 147 -16.35 32.90 -4.05
N TYR A 148 -17.36 33.47 -3.38
CA TYR A 148 -17.52 33.34 -1.94
C TYR A 148 -17.69 31.88 -1.50
N TRP A 149 -18.59 31.13 -2.15
CA TRP A 149 -18.79 29.70 -1.87
C TRP A 149 -17.53 28.87 -2.13
N ALA A 150 -16.83 29.11 -3.24
CA ALA A 150 -15.58 28.42 -3.56
C ALA A 150 -14.46 28.73 -2.54
N SER A 151 -14.33 29.99 -2.12
CA SER A 151 -13.37 30.43 -1.11
C SER A 151 -13.64 29.81 0.27
N MET A 152 -14.92 29.74 0.68
CA MET A 152 -15.33 29.07 1.92
C MET A 152 -14.98 27.58 1.92
N GLN A 153 -15.12 26.91 0.77
CA GLN A 153 -14.72 25.51 0.64
C GLN A 153 -13.20 25.33 0.75
N LEU A 154 -12.41 26.17 0.06
CA LEU A 154 -10.95 26.07 0.06
C LEU A 154 -10.33 26.35 1.43
N LYS A 155 -10.89 27.29 2.19
CA LYS A 155 -10.39 27.66 3.52
C LYS A 155 -10.91 26.75 4.62
N GLY A 156 -11.91 25.93 4.32
CA GLY A 156 -12.70 25.22 5.32
C GLY A 156 -13.64 26.18 6.06
N ILE A 157 -14.85 25.70 6.38
CA ILE A 157 -15.82 26.49 7.12
C ILE A 157 -15.48 26.39 8.61
N THR A 158 -15.02 27.48 9.20
CA THR A 158 -14.86 27.62 10.66
C THR A 158 -15.99 28.51 11.21
N PRO A 159 -17.11 27.93 11.67
CA PRO A 159 -18.20 28.73 12.21
C PRO A 159 -17.75 29.44 13.50
N LEU A 160 -17.90 30.77 13.51
CA LEU A 160 -17.70 31.57 14.71
C LEU A 160 -19.02 31.63 15.48
N PHE A 161 -19.10 30.90 16.59
CA PHE A 161 -20.26 30.93 17.47
C PHE A 161 -20.20 32.18 18.34
N SER A 162 -21.25 33.01 18.28
CA SER A 162 -21.40 34.20 19.11
C SER A 162 -22.85 34.35 19.54
N ASN A 163 -23.07 35.10 20.63
CA ASN A 163 -24.43 35.38 21.11
C ASN A 163 -25.08 36.42 20.19
N LEU A 164 -26.05 36.00 19.38
CA LEU A 164 -26.70 36.84 18.37
C LEU A 164 -28.07 37.32 18.87
N PRO A 165 -28.27 38.63 19.12
CA PRO A 165 -29.58 39.17 19.46
C PRO A 165 -30.52 39.13 18.25
N LEU A 166 -31.36 38.08 18.21
CA LEU A 166 -32.29 37.77 17.11
C LEU A 166 -33.14 38.97 16.68
N LYS A 167 -33.71 39.73 17.62
CA LYS A 167 -34.56 40.88 17.31
C LYS A 167 -33.84 41.94 16.46
N THR A 168 -32.58 42.23 16.79
CA THR A 168 -31.78 43.22 16.06
C THR A 168 -31.39 42.70 14.69
N ALA A 169 -30.97 41.44 14.60
CA ALA A 169 -30.63 40.80 13.33
C ALA A 169 -31.82 40.79 12.36
N ILE A 170 -32.99 40.38 12.84
CA ILE A 170 -34.23 40.35 12.05
C ILE A 170 -34.59 41.76 11.57
N ASN A 171 -34.56 42.77 12.45
CA ASN A 171 -34.89 44.14 12.07
C ASN A 171 -33.95 44.71 11.00
N SER A 172 -32.65 44.38 11.05
CA SER A 172 -31.68 44.80 10.04
C SER A 172 -32.00 44.21 8.67
N VAL A 173 -32.27 42.90 8.62
CA VAL A 173 -32.66 42.22 7.37
C VAL A 173 -33.98 42.78 6.83
N MET A 174 -34.98 42.98 7.69
CA MET A 174 -36.27 43.56 7.30
C MET A 174 -36.13 44.96 6.69
N LYS A 175 -35.21 45.78 7.22
CA LYS A 175 -34.94 47.12 6.70
C LYS A 175 -34.28 47.09 5.32
N GLU A 176 -33.44 46.09 5.05
CA GLU A 176 -32.77 45.91 3.76
C GLU A 176 -33.77 45.50 2.66
N TYR A 177 -34.74 44.64 2.97
CA TYR A 177 -35.75 44.18 2.02
C TYR A 177 -36.96 45.11 1.86
N LEU A 178 -37.15 46.09 2.76
CA LEU A 178 -38.28 47.01 2.76
C LEU A 178 -38.46 47.76 1.43
N PHE A 179 -37.35 48.10 0.75
CA PHE A 179 -37.39 48.76 -0.56
C PHE A 179 -37.96 47.84 -1.66
N GLU A 180 -37.53 46.58 -1.71
CA GLU A 180 -38.01 45.59 -2.67
C GLU A 180 -39.48 45.19 -2.42
N LEU A 181 -39.87 45.08 -1.15
CA LEU A 181 -41.23 44.74 -0.75
C LEU A 181 -42.22 45.83 -1.17
N ASN A 182 -41.85 47.10 -0.98
CA ASN A 182 -42.64 48.24 -1.43
C ASN A 182 -42.71 48.29 -2.97
N ALA A 183 -41.61 48.00 -3.67
CA ALA A 183 -41.62 47.92 -5.13
C ALA A 183 -42.51 46.80 -5.68
N LYS A 184 -42.76 45.75 -4.88
CA LYS A 184 -43.60 44.59 -5.23
C LYS A 184 -44.99 44.61 -4.57
N ASN A 185 -45.35 45.66 -3.84
CA ASN A 185 -46.60 45.78 -3.06
C ASN A 185 -46.85 44.60 -2.08
N LEU A 186 -45.79 44.10 -1.45
CA LEU A 186 -45.86 42.98 -0.49
C LEU A 186 -45.72 43.51 0.94
N THR A 187 -46.55 43.00 1.85
CA THR A 187 -46.54 43.34 3.28
C THR A 187 -46.04 42.16 4.11
N ILE A 188 -45.12 42.39 5.04
CA ILE A 188 -44.66 41.38 6.00
C ILE A 188 -45.31 41.68 7.35
N TYR A 189 -46.00 40.68 7.93
CA TYR A 189 -46.65 40.73 9.24
C TYR A 189 -45.77 40.11 10.34
#